data_AF-A0AA37UDS4-F1
#
_entry.id   AF-A0AA37UDS4-F1
#
_cell.length_a   1.000
_cell.length_b   1.000
_cell.length_c   1.000
_cell.angle_alpha   90.00
_cell.angle_beta   90.00
_cell.angle_gamma   90.00
#
_symmetry.space_group_name_H-M   'P 1'
#
loop_
_entity.id
_entity.type
_entity.pdbx_description
1 polymer ?
#
loop_
_entity_poly.entity_id
_entity_poly.type
_entity_poly.pdbx_seq_one_letter_code
_entity_poly.pdbx_strand_id
1 'polypeptide(L)'
;MTSATPPGELDRRWAEHLGAGGRHDAVLSPRLLARARRWNTGSIVGALLASIVVVVLLAVVIVSGYGHVSFFVVGGLFLLAMIFTVRKSLRLRHRNLRRAAVGGTTVSVGAEGITLPRIRSLPWSMVRGVILYDDSARNRAQRSVPIVGWGAAMAMNGGDGSIAATLAFHDGEAVRALVQPPEDAKLVRLWSKDSTGRTPGDLTLTLDVVMETDEVARLGAALTGAAALHGVPVYRPTSTGEYALLIGKVVEGRA
;
A
#
# COMPACT_ATOMS: atom_id res chain seq x y z
N MET A 1 24.18 -17.55 -18.82
CA MET A 1 22.89 -18.25 -18.63
C MET A 1 22.73 -18.49 -17.14
N THR A 2 22.02 -17.59 -16.45
CA THR A 2 21.77 -17.69 -15.01
C THR A 2 20.60 -18.65 -14.80
N SER A 3 20.87 -19.83 -14.27
CA SER A 3 19.82 -20.78 -13.88
C SER A 3 18.89 -20.12 -12.86
N ALA A 4 17.60 -20.05 -13.16
CA ALA A 4 16.63 -19.50 -12.25
C ALA A 4 16.57 -20.38 -10.99
N THR A 5 16.73 -19.76 -9.82
CA THR A 5 16.62 -20.45 -8.52
C THR A 5 15.24 -21.11 -8.40
N PRO A 6 15.15 -22.40 -8.03
CA PRO A 6 13.89 -23.09 -7.79
C PRO A 6 12.98 -22.31 -6.83
N PRO A 7 11.65 -22.31 -7.06
CA PRO A 7 10.69 -21.75 -6.11
C PRO A 7 10.90 -22.39 -4.73
N GLY A 8 11.17 -21.57 -3.70
CA GLY A 8 11.38 -22.03 -2.33
C GLY A 8 12.85 -22.21 -1.90
N GLU A 9 13.82 -22.32 -2.82
CA GLU A 9 15.23 -22.39 -2.41
C GLU A 9 15.73 -21.05 -1.85
N LEU A 10 15.27 -19.94 -2.43
CA LEU A 10 15.53 -18.59 -1.92
C LEU A 10 14.94 -18.40 -0.51
N ASP A 11 13.70 -18.88 -0.30
CA ASP A 11 13.01 -18.78 0.98
C ASP A 11 13.73 -19.60 2.07
N ARG A 12 14.22 -20.79 1.73
CA ARG A 12 15.04 -21.63 2.62
C ARG A 12 16.36 -20.94 3.00
N ARG A 13 17.08 -20.37 2.03
CA ARG A 13 18.32 -19.63 2.29
C ARG A 13 18.09 -18.43 3.21
N TRP A 14 16.97 -17.72 3.04
CA TRP A 14 16.58 -16.65 3.96
C TRP A 14 16.24 -17.18 5.35
N ALA A 15 15.50 -18.28 5.47
CA ALA A 15 15.23 -18.91 6.75
C ALA A 15 16.53 -19.33 7.47
N GLU A 16 17.47 -19.95 6.76
CA GLU A 16 18.79 -20.30 7.32
C GLU A 16 19.58 -19.06 7.76
N HIS A 17 19.66 -18.03 6.91
CA HIS A 17 20.37 -16.80 7.21
C HIS A 17 19.78 -16.08 8.43
N LEU A 18 18.46 -15.94 8.50
CA LEU A 18 17.79 -15.27 9.62
C LEU A 18 17.85 -16.12 10.90
N GLY A 19 17.75 -17.44 10.79
CA GLY A 19 17.93 -18.37 11.91
C GLY A 19 19.33 -18.32 12.52
N ALA A 20 20.34 -17.97 11.72
CA ALA A 20 21.70 -17.72 12.20
C ALA A 20 21.92 -16.32 12.83
N GLY A 21 20.84 -15.56 13.06
CA GLY A 21 20.90 -14.20 13.60
C GLY A 21 21.08 -13.11 12.53
N GLY A 22 20.99 -13.47 11.24
CA GLY A 22 20.99 -12.52 10.14
C GLY A 22 19.79 -11.57 10.16
N ARG A 23 19.91 -10.46 9.44
CA ARG A 23 18.86 -9.45 9.30
C ARG A 23 18.89 -8.87 7.90
N HIS A 24 17.70 -8.66 7.34
CA HIS A 24 17.54 -7.93 6.08
C HIS A 24 17.01 -6.53 6.36
N ASP A 25 17.75 -5.50 5.93
CA ASP A 25 17.35 -4.10 6.05
C ASP A 25 16.98 -3.54 4.67
N ALA A 26 15.69 -3.46 4.39
CA ALA A 26 15.19 -2.92 3.13
C ALA A 26 15.12 -1.40 3.17
N VAL A 27 15.99 -0.74 2.39
CA VAL A 27 16.12 0.72 2.36
C VAL A 27 15.07 1.32 1.42
N LEU A 28 14.35 2.34 1.91
CA LEU A 28 13.45 3.10 1.04
C LEU A 28 14.23 3.98 0.06
N SER A 29 13.85 3.98 -1.22
CA SER A 29 14.43 4.82 -2.27
C SER A 29 13.95 6.28 -2.14
N PRO A 30 14.84 7.25 -1.80
CA PRO A 30 14.45 8.65 -1.71
C PRO A 30 13.96 9.21 -3.05
N ARG A 31 14.46 8.67 -4.16
CA ARG A 31 14.07 9.04 -5.52
C ARG A 31 12.63 8.66 -5.81
N LEU A 32 12.21 7.44 -5.47
CA LEU A 32 10.83 6.98 -5.66
C LEU A 32 9.86 7.76 -4.77
N LEU A 33 10.23 8.01 -3.51
CA LEU A 33 9.46 8.87 -2.61
C LEU A 33 9.30 10.30 -3.15
N ALA A 34 10.38 10.91 -3.66
CA ALA A 34 10.34 12.23 -4.27
C ALA A 34 9.46 12.27 -5.53
N ARG A 35 9.57 11.24 -6.39
CA ARG A 35 8.71 11.08 -7.57
C ARG A 35 7.24 10.99 -7.20
N ALA A 36 6.90 10.12 -6.24
CA ALA A 36 5.53 9.95 -5.77
C ALA A 36 4.96 11.27 -5.20
N ARG A 37 5.77 12.03 -4.45
CA ARG A 37 5.38 13.35 -3.94
C ARG A 37 5.11 14.35 -5.06
N ARG A 38 5.99 14.46 -6.05
CA ARG A 38 5.84 15.40 -7.18
C ARG A 38 4.56 15.11 -7.97
N TRP A 39 4.32 13.85 -8.29
CA TRP A 39 3.12 13.44 -9.02
C TRP A 39 1.85 13.67 -8.21
N ASN A 40 1.87 13.35 -6.92
CA ASN A 40 0.70 13.60 -6.06
C ASN A 40 0.38 15.10 -5.95
N THR A 41 1.39 15.95 -5.76
CA THR A 41 1.23 17.41 -5.79
C THR A 41 0.71 17.88 -7.15
N GLY A 42 1.27 17.38 -8.25
CA GLY A 42 0.81 17.70 -9.60
C GLY A 42 -0.65 17.33 -9.84
N SER A 43 -1.09 16.15 -9.39
CA SER A 43 -2.48 15.72 -9.49
C SER A 43 -3.43 16.58 -8.66
N ILE A 44 -3.03 16.99 -7.45
CA ILE A 44 -3.83 17.89 -6.61
C ILE A 44 -3.97 19.26 -7.28
N VAL A 45 -2.86 19.87 -7.70
CA VAL A 45 -2.86 21.19 -8.34
C VAL A 45 -3.64 21.16 -9.66
N GLY A 46 -3.42 20.14 -10.49
CA GLY A 46 -4.15 19.95 -11.74
C GLY A 46 -5.66 19.80 -11.53
N ALA A 47 -6.09 18.99 -10.56
CA ALA A 47 -7.50 18.82 -10.23
C ALA A 47 -8.15 20.12 -9.71
N LEU A 48 -7.43 20.92 -8.91
CA LEU A 48 -7.90 22.22 -8.44
C LEU A 48 -8.07 23.20 -9.61
N LEU A 49 -7.06 23.34 -10.47
CA LEU A 49 -7.12 24.21 -11.65
C LEU A 49 -8.26 23.80 -12.60
N ALA A 50 -8.40 22.52 -12.89
CA ALA A 50 -9.49 22.00 -13.73
C ALA A 50 -10.86 22.28 -13.11
N SER A 51 -11.00 22.15 -11.78
CA SER A 51 -12.25 22.46 -11.08
C SER A 51 -12.61 23.94 -11.21
N ILE A 52 -11.63 24.85 -11.07
CA ILE A 52 -11.84 26.30 -11.26
C ILE A 52 -12.33 26.59 -12.68
N VAL A 53 -11.70 26.00 -13.70
CA VAL A 53 -12.11 26.18 -15.11
C VAL A 53 -13.55 25.72 -15.32
N VAL A 54 -13.93 24.56 -14.79
CA VAL A 54 -15.31 24.05 -14.92
C VAL A 54 -16.33 24.96 -14.23
N VAL A 55 -16.01 25.48 -13.03
CA VAL A 55 -16.89 26.44 -12.34
C VAL A 55 -17.07 27.71 -13.15
N VAL A 56 -16.00 28.26 -13.74
CA VAL A 56 -16.06 29.45 -14.60
C VAL A 56 -16.91 29.18 -15.85
N LEU A 57 -16.70 28.04 -16.53
CA LEU A 57 -17.50 27.67 -17.70
C LEU A 57 -18.99 27.54 -17.37
N LEU A 58 -19.32 26.90 -16.24
CA LEU A 58 -20.71 26.80 -15.78
C LEU A 58 -21.31 28.18 -15.48
N ALA A 59 -20.56 29.08 -14.85
CA ALA A 59 -21.01 30.45 -14.60
C ALA A 59 -21.29 31.21 -15.91
N VAL A 60 -20.41 31.09 -16.91
CA VAL A 60 -20.60 31.70 -18.24
C VAL A 60 -21.86 31.15 -18.91
N VAL A 61 -22.10 29.84 -18.84
CA VAL A 61 -23.31 29.21 -19.41
C VAL A 61 -24.58 29.72 -18.72
N ILE A 62 -24.57 29.88 -17.40
CA ILE A 62 -25.69 30.45 -16.63
C ILE A 62 -25.96 31.89 -17.08
N VAL A 63 -24.93 32.74 -17.12
CA VAL A 63 -25.06 34.17 -17.46
C VAL A 63 -25.49 34.37 -18.91
N SER A 64 -25.06 33.49 -19.82
CA SER A 64 -25.41 33.58 -21.25
C SER A 64 -26.83 33.10 -21.56
N GLY A 65 -27.54 32.50 -20.60
CA GLY A 65 -28.91 31.98 -20.79
C GLY A 65 -28.99 30.67 -21.59
N TYR A 66 -27.86 30.09 -22.02
CA TYR A 66 -27.78 28.85 -22.81
C TYR A 66 -27.64 27.58 -21.93
N GLY A 67 -28.30 27.57 -20.78
CA GLY A 67 -28.18 26.51 -19.79
C GLY A 67 -28.99 25.26 -20.12
N HIS A 68 -28.46 24.34 -20.93
CA HIS A 68 -29.01 22.99 -21.00
C HIS A 68 -28.68 22.19 -19.72
N VAL A 69 -29.67 21.45 -19.20
CA VAL A 69 -29.54 20.59 -18.00
C VAL A 69 -28.35 19.63 -18.10
N SER A 70 -28.04 19.15 -19.31
CA SER A 70 -26.89 18.28 -19.59
C SER A 70 -25.55 18.89 -19.17
N PHE A 71 -25.33 20.20 -19.34
CA PHE A 71 -24.07 20.84 -18.93
C PHE A 71 -23.89 20.83 -17.41
N PHE A 72 -24.98 21.05 -16.66
CA PHE A 72 -24.95 21.01 -15.20
C PHE A 72 -24.72 19.60 -14.68
N VAL A 73 -25.34 18.59 -15.29
CA VAL A 73 -25.13 17.18 -14.94
C VAL A 73 -23.68 16.76 -15.22
N VAL A 74 -23.16 17.03 -16.42
CA VAL A 74 -21.78 16.68 -16.79
C VAL A 74 -20.77 17.45 -15.93
N GLY A 75 -20.98 18.75 -15.73
CA GLY A 75 -20.14 19.57 -14.87
C GLY A 75 -20.14 19.09 -13.41
N GLY A 76 -21.31 18.75 -12.88
CA GLY A 76 -21.45 18.18 -11.54
C GLY A 76 -20.73 16.84 -11.39
N LEU A 77 -20.90 15.91 -12.34
CA LEU A 77 -20.17 14.64 -12.36
C LEU A 77 -18.66 14.84 -12.44
N PHE A 78 -18.21 15.80 -13.24
CA PHE A 78 -16.79 16.14 -13.34
C PHE A 78 -16.23 16.68 -12.02
N LEU A 79 -16.94 17.60 -11.37
CA LEU A 79 -16.56 18.13 -10.06
C LEU A 79 -16.52 17.02 -9.00
N LEU A 80 -17.47 16.09 -9.00
CA LEU A 80 -17.46 14.92 -8.10
C LEU A 80 -16.22 14.04 -8.35
N ALA A 81 -15.88 13.77 -9.62
CA ALA A 81 -14.67 13.03 -9.98
C ALA A 81 -13.39 13.74 -9.52
N MET A 82 -13.34 15.07 -9.61
CA MET A 82 -12.22 15.87 -9.11
C MET A 82 -12.10 15.81 -7.59
N ILE A 83 -13.21 15.95 -6.85
CA ILE A 83 -13.23 15.81 -5.39
C ILE A 83 -12.70 14.44 -4.97
N PHE A 84 -13.15 13.37 -5.63
CA PHE A 84 -12.67 12.02 -5.36
C PHE A 84 -11.16 11.90 -5.62
N THR A 85 -10.68 12.46 -6.72
CA THR A 85 -9.25 12.46 -7.11
C THR A 85 -8.39 13.20 -6.10
N VAL A 86 -8.81 14.40 -5.67
CA VAL A 86 -8.11 15.21 -4.66
C VAL A 86 -8.09 14.47 -3.32
N ARG A 87 -9.23 13.93 -2.88
CA ARG A 87 -9.32 13.18 -1.61
C ARG A 87 -8.44 11.93 -1.63
N LYS A 88 -8.42 11.18 -2.73
CA LYS A 88 -7.53 10.02 -2.92
C LYS A 88 -6.07 10.45 -2.88
N SER A 89 -5.70 11.49 -3.63
CA SER A 89 -4.34 12.02 -3.70
C SER A 89 -3.86 12.51 -2.32
N LEU A 90 -4.68 13.26 -1.59
CA LEU A 90 -4.38 13.70 -0.22
C LEU A 90 -4.15 12.53 0.75
N ARG A 91 -4.98 11.48 0.68
CA ARG A 91 -4.78 10.26 1.49
C ARG A 91 -3.44 9.59 1.17
N LEU A 92 -3.12 9.44 -0.10
CA LEU A 92 -1.85 8.87 -0.55
C LEU A 92 -0.66 9.75 -0.14
N ARG A 93 -0.81 11.08 -0.24
CA ARG A 93 0.20 12.05 0.17
C ARG A 93 0.45 11.95 1.66
N HIS A 94 -0.61 11.91 2.47
CA HIS A 94 -0.50 11.76 3.92
C HIS A 94 0.21 10.46 4.30
N ARG A 95 -0.17 9.35 3.67
CA ARG A 95 0.47 8.04 3.85
C ARG A 95 1.96 8.07 3.48
N ASN A 96 2.31 8.67 2.35
CA ASN A 96 3.68 8.70 1.84
C ASN A 96 4.57 9.72 2.58
N LEU A 97 4.02 10.86 3.00
CA LEU A 97 4.70 11.85 3.85
C LEU A 97 5.01 11.26 5.23
N ARG A 98 4.05 10.53 5.83
CA ARG A 98 4.26 9.82 7.10
C ARG A 98 5.37 8.79 7.02
N ARG A 99 5.50 8.07 5.89
CA ARG A 99 6.60 7.12 5.67
C ARG A 99 7.96 7.79 5.51
N ALA A 100 8.02 8.96 4.87
CA ALA A 100 9.27 9.66 4.55
C ALA A 100 9.76 10.66 5.62
N ALA A 101 8.96 10.95 6.65
CA ALA A 101 9.37 11.80 7.77
C ALA A 101 10.22 11.05 8.83
N VAL A 102 10.39 9.74 8.68
CA VAL A 102 11.25 8.92 9.54
C VAL A 102 12.60 8.77 8.85
N GLY A 103 13.52 9.74 8.99
CA GLY A 103 14.82 9.71 8.29
C GLY A 103 15.56 8.36 8.45
N GLY A 104 16.22 7.88 7.38
CA GLY A 104 16.95 6.60 7.40
C GLY A 104 16.06 5.36 7.34
N THR A 105 14.88 5.49 6.74
CA THR A 105 13.80 4.50 6.82
C THR A 105 14.17 3.13 6.25
N THR A 106 14.29 2.13 7.11
CA THR A 106 14.38 0.72 6.72
C THR A 106 13.13 -0.04 7.15
N VAL A 107 12.67 -0.96 6.30
CA VAL A 107 11.85 -2.09 6.76
C VAL A 107 12.84 -3.20 7.04
N SER A 108 12.94 -3.62 8.29
CA SER A 108 13.87 -4.67 8.65
C SER A 108 13.14 -5.93 9.05
N VAL A 109 13.69 -7.06 8.63
CA VAL A 109 13.17 -8.39 8.95
C VAL A 109 14.29 -9.18 9.58
N GLY A 110 14.07 -9.68 10.79
CA GLY A 110 14.97 -10.54 11.54
C GLY A 110 14.23 -11.70 12.20
N ALA A 111 14.98 -12.58 12.87
CA ALA A 111 14.41 -13.66 13.67
C ALA A 111 13.55 -13.14 14.85
N GLU A 112 13.90 -12.00 15.44
CA GLU A 112 13.12 -11.47 16.59
C GLU A 112 11.80 -10.82 16.17
N GLY A 113 11.67 -10.43 14.90
CA GLY A 113 10.50 -9.70 14.42
C GLY A 113 10.78 -8.77 13.24
N ILE A 114 9.87 -7.83 13.08
CA ILE A 114 9.87 -6.85 12.00
C ILE A 114 10.05 -5.46 12.61
N THR A 115 11.00 -4.69 12.08
CA THR A 115 11.12 -3.25 12.38
C THR A 115 10.52 -2.46 11.22
N LEU A 116 9.64 -1.54 11.55
CA LEU A 116 9.00 -0.63 10.62
C LEU A 116 9.28 0.82 11.03
N PRO A 117 9.11 1.79 10.11
CA PRO A 117 9.44 3.19 10.38
C PRO A 117 8.69 3.79 11.57
N ARG A 118 7.47 3.33 11.78
CA ARG A 118 6.57 3.78 12.85
C ARG A 118 6.36 2.74 13.95
N ILE A 119 6.92 1.54 13.80
CA ILE A 119 6.82 0.44 14.77
C ILE A 119 8.23 -0.13 14.94
N ARG A 120 8.93 0.27 16.01
CA ARG A 120 10.35 -0.06 16.18
C ARG A 120 10.62 -1.56 16.31
N SER A 121 9.70 -2.28 16.93
CA SER A 121 9.77 -3.74 17.06
C SER A 121 8.37 -4.31 17.02
N LEU A 122 8.16 -5.25 16.10
CA LEU A 122 6.94 -6.01 15.94
C LEU A 122 7.31 -7.50 16.00
N PRO A 123 7.14 -8.16 17.15
CA PRO A 123 7.54 -9.55 17.30
C PRO A 123 6.65 -10.47 16.45
N TRP A 124 7.23 -11.57 15.96
CA TRP A 124 6.51 -12.55 15.14
C TRP A 124 5.32 -13.17 15.88
N SER A 125 5.36 -13.25 17.21
CA SER A 125 4.23 -13.73 18.04
C SER A 125 2.96 -12.88 17.93
N MET A 126 3.07 -11.62 17.48
CA MET A 126 1.90 -10.78 17.21
C MET A 126 1.32 -10.99 15.81
N VAL A 127 2.11 -11.58 14.90
CA VAL A 127 1.76 -11.76 13.48
C VAL A 127 1.03 -13.07 13.29
N ARG A 128 -0.20 -12.97 12.80
CA ARG A 128 -1.09 -14.11 12.50
C ARG A 128 -0.84 -14.69 11.11
N GLY A 129 -0.41 -13.87 10.18
CA GLY A 129 -0.15 -14.27 8.80
C GLY A 129 0.44 -13.13 7.98
N VAL A 130 1.12 -13.51 6.89
CA VAL A 130 1.69 -12.57 5.93
C VAL A 130 1.02 -12.79 4.58
N ILE A 131 0.55 -11.72 3.95
CA ILE A 131 -0.04 -11.74 2.61
C ILE A 131 0.85 -10.94 1.68
N LEU A 132 1.45 -11.59 0.69
CA LEU A 132 2.26 -10.94 -0.35
C LEU A 132 1.42 -10.86 -1.64
N TYR A 133 1.08 -9.65 -2.05
CA TYR A 133 0.23 -9.40 -3.20
C TYR A 133 1.01 -8.67 -4.30
N ASP A 134 0.96 -9.20 -5.53
CA ASP A 134 1.57 -8.60 -6.71
C ASP A 134 0.54 -8.53 -7.85
N ASP A 135 0.07 -7.31 -8.12
CA ASP A 135 -0.84 -7.00 -9.23
C ASP A 135 -0.11 -6.32 -10.41
N SER A 136 1.23 -6.39 -10.42
CA SER A 136 2.05 -5.64 -11.38
C SER A 136 1.76 -6.05 -12.83
N ALA A 137 1.47 -7.34 -13.07
CA ALA A 137 1.10 -7.84 -14.39
C ALA A 137 -0.23 -7.24 -14.88
N ARG A 138 -1.27 -7.23 -14.03
CA ARG A 138 -2.56 -6.63 -14.39
C ARG A 138 -2.44 -5.14 -14.60
N ASN A 139 -1.69 -4.46 -13.73
CA ASN A 139 -1.46 -3.03 -13.87
C ASN A 139 -0.69 -2.68 -15.15
N ARG A 140 0.28 -3.51 -15.58
CA ARG A 140 0.93 -3.36 -16.89
C ARG A 140 -0.07 -3.50 -18.04
N ALA A 141 -0.97 -4.49 -17.97
CA ALA A 141 -2.02 -4.69 -18.98
C ALA A 141 -3.05 -3.54 -19.01
N GLN A 142 -3.40 -2.96 -17.86
CA GLN A 142 -4.31 -1.80 -17.82
C GLN A 142 -3.68 -0.54 -18.41
N ARG A 143 -2.36 -0.38 -18.28
CA ARG A 143 -1.63 0.75 -18.89
C ARG A 143 -1.65 0.74 -20.41
N SER A 144 -1.81 -0.42 -21.04
CA SER A 144 -1.91 -0.51 -22.51
C SER A 144 -3.31 -0.15 -23.05
N VAL A 145 -4.30 0.09 -22.19
CA VAL A 145 -5.66 0.48 -22.63
C VAL A 145 -5.75 2.01 -22.79
N PRO A 146 -6.21 2.55 -23.93
CA PRO A 146 -6.40 3.99 -24.10
C PRO A 146 -7.34 4.60 -23.05
N ILE A 147 -7.06 5.85 -22.63
CA ILE A 147 -7.80 6.62 -21.59
C ILE A 147 -7.68 6.01 -20.17
N VAL A 148 -8.01 4.73 -20.01
CA VAL A 148 -7.88 3.97 -18.75
C VAL A 148 -6.42 3.89 -18.31
N GLY A 149 -5.52 3.64 -19.25
CA GLY A 149 -4.08 3.55 -19.00
C GLY A 149 -3.45 4.86 -18.55
N TRP A 150 -4.00 6.00 -18.99
CA TRP A 150 -3.60 7.33 -18.49
C TRP A 150 -3.96 7.51 -17.02
N GLY A 151 -5.21 7.18 -16.65
CA GLY A 151 -5.66 7.21 -15.26
C GLY A 151 -4.88 6.25 -14.36
N ALA A 152 -4.63 5.03 -14.85
CA ALA A 152 -3.85 4.03 -14.14
C ALA A 152 -2.38 4.46 -13.96
N ALA A 153 -1.75 5.03 -14.99
CA ALA A 153 -0.41 5.56 -14.91
C ALA A 153 -0.32 6.73 -13.91
N MET A 154 -1.30 7.65 -13.93
CA MET A 154 -1.36 8.74 -12.95
C MET A 154 -1.55 8.24 -11.52
N ALA A 155 -2.43 7.26 -11.30
CA ALA A 155 -2.65 6.68 -9.98
C ALA A 155 -1.36 6.05 -9.44
N MET A 156 -0.65 5.26 -10.26
CA MET A 156 0.58 4.60 -9.86
C MET A 156 1.72 5.57 -9.59
N ASN A 157 1.88 6.56 -10.48
CA ASN A 157 2.84 7.63 -10.26
C ASN A 157 2.52 8.47 -9.00
N GLY A 158 1.23 8.60 -8.63
CA GLY A 158 0.77 9.27 -7.43
C GLY A 158 0.97 8.49 -6.11
N GLY A 159 1.51 7.27 -6.19
CA GLY A 159 1.84 6.43 -5.05
C GLY A 159 0.81 5.34 -4.72
N ASP A 160 0.00 4.95 -5.71
CA ASP A 160 -0.79 3.72 -5.70
C ASP A 160 0.10 2.56 -6.17
N GLY A 161 0.47 1.65 -5.27
CA GLY A 161 1.40 0.58 -5.61
C GLY A 161 0.70 -0.66 -6.14
N SER A 162 1.44 -1.45 -6.90
CA SER A 162 1.03 -2.75 -7.42
C SER A 162 1.49 -3.93 -6.58
N ILE A 163 2.50 -3.72 -5.72
CA ILE A 163 3.05 -4.76 -4.87
C ILE A 163 2.88 -4.35 -3.41
N ALA A 164 2.29 -5.24 -2.62
CA ALA A 164 2.02 -4.99 -1.22
C ALA A 164 2.36 -6.21 -0.34
N ALA A 165 2.84 -5.94 0.86
CA ALA A 165 2.93 -6.91 1.93
C ALA A 165 1.97 -6.49 3.04
N THR A 166 1.05 -7.37 3.41
CA THR A 166 0.11 -7.16 4.51
C THR A 166 0.42 -8.12 5.64
N LEU A 167 0.62 -7.56 6.82
CA LEU A 167 0.78 -8.30 8.07
C LEU A 167 -0.57 -8.32 8.76
N ALA A 168 -1.11 -9.51 9.01
CA ALA A 168 -2.31 -9.70 9.83
C ALA A 168 -1.90 -9.97 11.27
N PHE A 169 -2.68 -9.48 12.24
CA PHE A 169 -2.38 -9.54 13.66
C PHE A 169 -3.49 -10.20 14.46
N HIS A 170 -3.10 -10.91 15.51
CA HIS A 170 -4.04 -11.46 16.50
C HIS A 170 -4.74 -10.35 17.29
N ASP A 171 -3.98 -9.35 17.71
CA ASP A 171 -4.46 -8.20 18.47
C ASP A 171 -3.98 -6.90 17.80
N GLY A 172 -4.86 -6.33 16.99
CA GLY A 172 -4.57 -5.09 16.28
C GLY A 172 -4.51 -3.88 17.21
N GLU A 173 -5.19 -3.91 18.36
CA GLU A 173 -5.15 -2.81 19.33
C GLU A 173 -3.78 -2.75 20.02
N ALA A 174 -3.24 -3.91 20.41
CA ALA A 174 -1.88 -4.01 20.92
C ALA A 174 -0.86 -3.49 19.91
N VAL A 175 -0.96 -3.89 18.64
CA VAL A 175 -0.05 -3.41 17.58
C VAL A 175 -0.23 -1.90 17.32
N ARG A 176 -1.47 -1.37 17.38
CA ARG A 176 -1.73 0.07 17.29
C ARG A 176 -1.02 0.87 18.37
N ALA A 177 -0.96 0.34 19.59
CA ALA A 177 -0.30 0.99 20.72
C ALA A 177 1.23 1.11 20.53
N LEU A 178 1.83 0.25 19.70
CA LEU A 178 3.25 0.30 19.35
C LEU A 178 3.58 1.37 18.30
N VAL A 179 2.56 1.95 17.64
CA VAL A 179 2.77 2.91 16.55
C VAL A 179 3.16 4.27 17.10
N GLN A 180 4.30 4.79 16.64
CA GLN A 180 4.80 6.11 16.99
C GLN A 180 5.02 6.98 15.76
N PRO A 181 4.46 8.20 15.72
CA PRO A 181 3.69 8.84 16.79
C PRO A 181 2.21 8.38 16.84
N PRO A 182 1.46 8.61 17.93
CA PRO A 182 0.10 8.06 18.11
C PRO A 182 -0.91 8.44 17.01
N GLU A 183 -0.75 9.59 16.36
CA GLU A 183 -1.56 10.00 15.21
C GLU A 183 -1.43 9.06 14.00
N ASP A 184 -0.40 8.20 13.99
CA ASP A 184 -0.15 7.16 13.00
C ASP A 184 -0.79 5.82 13.35
N ALA A 185 -1.42 5.65 14.51
CA ALA A 185 -2.08 4.40 14.89
C ALA A 185 -3.12 3.90 13.85
N LYS A 186 -3.70 4.82 13.07
CA LYS A 186 -4.62 4.49 11.95
C LYS A 186 -3.97 3.73 10.79
N LEU A 187 -2.64 3.61 10.76
CA LEU A 187 -1.92 2.77 9.80
C LEU A 187 -2.27 1.29 9.97
N VAL A 188 -2.49 0.86 11.21
CA VAL A 188 -3.03 -0.46 11.52
C VAL A 188 -4.54 -0.35 11.40
N ARG A 189 -5.16 -1.09 10.48
CA ARG A 189 -6.61 -1.20 10.40
C ARG A 189 -7.09 -2.24 11.41
N LEU A 190 -8.20 -1.93 12.07
CA LEU A 190 -8.86 -2.86 12.99
C LEU A 190 -10.10 -3.43 12.31
N TRP A 191 -10.40 -4.67 12.68
CA TRP A 191 -11.57 -5.39 12.23
C TRP A 191 -12.56 -5.59 13.36
N SER A 192 -13.72 -6.18 13.07
CA SER A 192 -14.68 -6.57 14.09
C SER A 192 -14.05 -7.52 15.10
N LYS A 193 -14.50 -7.45 16.36
CA LYS A 193 -14.03 -8.35 17.42
C LYS A 193 -14.21 -9.80 17.02
N ASP A 194 -13.23 -10.62 17.34
CA ASP A 194 -13.29 -12.05 17.12
C ASP A 194 -14.08 -12.76 18.24
N SER A 195 -14.22 -14.08 18.13
CA SER A 195 -14.91 -14.92 19.12
C SER A 195 -14.26 -14.92 20.51
N THR A 196 -13.00 -14.45 20.62
CA THR A 196 -12.26 -14.32 21.87
C THR A 196 -12.38 -12.92 22.49
N GLY A 197 -13.11 -12.02 21.84
CA GLY A 197 -13.31 -10.64 22.26
C GLY A 197 -12.14 -9.70 21.93
N ARG A 198 -11.11 -10.19 21.22
CA ARG A 198 -9.97 -9.39 20.74
C ARG A 198 -10.33 -8.71 19.44
N THR A 199 -9.68 -7.58 19.16
CA THR A 199 -9.88 -6.82 17.93
C THR A 199 -8.71 -7.12 16.98
N PRO A 200 -8.83 -8.07 16.04
CA PRO A 200 -7.76 -8.38 15.12
C PRO A 200 -7.52 -7.21 14.16
N GLY A 201 -6.33 -7.17 13.57
CA GLY A 201 -5.90 -6.03 12.76
C GLY A 201 -5.01 -6.41 11.60
N ASP A 202 -4.76 -5.45 10.72
CA ASP A 202 -3.80 -5.60 9.64
C ASP A 202 -3.03 -4.31 9.36
N LEU A 203 -1.82 -4.47 8.83
CA LEU A 203 -0.97 -3.38 8.36
C LEU A 203 -0.46 -3.68 6.96
N THR A 204 -0.87 -2.87 5.98
CA THR A 204 -0.42 -3.00 4.59
C THR A 204 0.73 -2.05 4.28
N LEU A 205 1.86 -2.63 3.88
CA LEU A 205 3.01 -1.96 3.31
C LEU A 205 2.90 -2.00 1.79
N THR A 206 2.90 -0.83 1.15
CA THR A 206 2.93 -0.72 -0.31
C THR A 206 4.38 -0.56 -0.70
N LEU A 207 4.96 -1.56 -1.37
CA LEU A 207 6.40 -1.74 -1.47
C LEU A 207 6.98 -1.01 -2.69
N ASP A 208 6.41 -1.22 -3.87
CA ASP A 208 6.89 -0.71 -5.16
C ASP A 208 6.76 0.82 -5.35
N VAL A 209 6.10 1.50 -4.41
CA VAL A 209 6.04 2.96 -4.35
C VAL A 209 7.30 3.56 -3.72
N VAL A 210 7.98 2.79 -2.89
CA VAL A 210 9.04 3.28 -2.00
C VAL A 210 10.32 2.44 -2.06
N MET A 211 10.31 1.30 -2.75
CA MET A 211 11.44 0.39 -2.91
C MET A 211 11.62 0.04 -4.39
N GLU A 212 12.87 -0.18 -4.80
CA GLU A 212 13.20 -0.68 -6.13
C GLU A 212 12.77 -2.15 -6.27
N THR A 213 12.50 -2.61 -7.49
CA THR A 213 11.93 -3.95 -7.75
C THR A 213 12.74 -5.09 -7.14
N ASP A 214 14.07 -5.05 -7.23
CA ASP A 214 14.94 -6.07 -6.65
C ASP A 214 14.85 -6.09 -5.11
N GLU A 215 14.67 -4.92 -4.50
CA GLU A 215 14.53 -4.78 -3.05
C GLU A 215 13.17 -5.29 -2.58
N VAL A 216 12.11 -5.05 -3.36
CA VAL A 216 10.78 -5.62 -3.11
C VAL A 216 10.84 -7.15 -3.12
N ALA A 217 11.54 -7.75 -4.10
CA ALA A 217 11.71 -9.20 -4.19
C ALA A 217 12.52 -9.75 -3.01
N ARG A 218 13.64 -9.10 -2.64
CA ARG A 218 14.45 -9.48 -1.47
C ARG A 218 13.67 -9.40 -0.17
N LEU A 219 12.93 -8.32 0.05
CA LEU A 219 12.10 -8.15 1.24
C LEU A 219 10.98 -9.19 1.31
N GLY A 220 10.31 -9.47 0.19
CA GLY A 220 9.28 -10.51 0.14
C GLY A 220 9.82 -11.91 0.48
N ALA A 221 11.01 -12.24 -0.01
CA ALA A 221 11.69 -13.48 0.32
C ALA A 221 12.14 -13.54 1.79
N ALA A 222 12.71 -12.45 2.32
CA ALA A 222 13.08 -12.34 3.73
C ALA A 222 11.85 -12.49 4.66
N LEU A 223 10.73 -11.84 4.32
CA LEU A 223 9.46 -12.02 5.04
C LEU A 223 8.96 -13.47 4.99
N THR A 224 9.09 -14.13 3.84
CA THR A 224 8.66 -15.53 3.69
C THR A 224 9.54 -16.47 4.52
N GLY A 225 10.86 -16.33 4.43
CA GLY A 225 11.81 -17.13 5.20
C GLY A 225 11.64 -16.93 6.71
N ALA A 226 11.48 -15.68 7.15
CA ALA A 226 11.22 -15.37 8.56
C ALA A 226 9.88 -15.93 9.04
N ALA A 227 8.79 -15.75 8.27
CA ALA A 227 7.49 -16.30 8.62
C ALA A 227 7.55 -17.84 8.76
N ALA A 228 8.26 -18.53 7.87
CA ALA A 228 8.46 -19.97 7.95
C ALA A 228 9.18 -20.41 9.24
N LEU A 229 10.20 -19.67 9.69
CA LEU A 229 10.91 -19.96 10.95
C LEU A 229 9.99 -19.90 12.17
N HIS A 230 8.98 -19.03 12.15
CA HIS A 230 8.06 -18.81 13.27
C HIS A 230 6.71 -19.53 13.11
N GLY A 231 6.56 -20.37 12.08
CA GLY A 231 5.30 -21.07 11.79
C GLY A 231 4.16 -20.12 11.41
N VAL A 232 4.48 -18.92 10.92
CA VAL A 232 3.50 -17.93 10.46
C VAL A 232 3.15 -18.23 8.99
N PRO A 233 1.87 -18.43 8.65
CA PRO A 233 1.47 -18.75 7.29
C PRO A 233 1.68 -17.56 6.34
N VAL A 234 2.13 -17.87 5.12
CA VAL A 234 2.35 -16.89 4.04
C VAL A 234 1.42 -17.19 2.89
N TYR A 235 0.68 -16.18 2.46
CA TYR A 235 -0.32 -16.29 1.40
C TYR A 235 0.04 -15.40 0.21
N ARG A 236 -0.25 -15.87 -1.01
CA ARG A 236 0.04 -15.16 -2.26
C ARG A 236 -1.18 -15.12 -3.17
N PRO A 237 -2.16 -14.23 -2.89
CA PRO A 237 -3.36 -14.14 -3.70
C PRO A 237 -3.03 -13.70 -5.13
N THR A 238 -3.74 -14.30 -6.09
CA THR A 238 -3.55 -14.09 -7.53
C THR A 238 -4.37 -12.93 -8.08
N SER A 239 -5.33 -12.42 -7.30
CA SER A 239 -6.25 -11.35 -7.72
C SER A 239 -6.64 -10.42 -6.58
N THR A 240 -7.13 -9.22 -6.90
CA THR A 240 -7.62 -8.28 -5.88
C THR A 240 -8.82 -8.84 -5.12
N GLY A 241 -9.71 -9.57 -5.79
CA GLY A 241 -10.87 -10.19 -5.15
C GLY A 241 -10.44 -11.26 -4.14
N GLU A 242 -9.51 -12.12 -4.53
CA GLU A 242 -8.92 -13.11 -3.63
C GLU A 242 -8.20 -12.45 -2.46
N TYR A 243 -7.41 -11.40 -2.70
CA TYR A 243 -6.76 -10.62 -1.65
C TYR A 243 -7.77 -10.06 -0.63
N ALA A 244 -8.88 -9.49 -1.10
CA ALA A 244 -9.91 -8.91 -0.24
C ALA A 244 -10.68 -9.95 0.59
N LEU A 245 -10.85 -11.17 0.06
CA LEU A 245 -11.45 -12.28 0.81
C LEU A 245 -10.47 -12.86 1.82
N LEU A 246 -9.23 -13.08 1.38
CA LEU A 246 -8.17 -13.69 2.15
C LEU A 246 -7.80 -12.85 3.37
N ILE A 247 -7.71 -11.53 3.23
CA ILE A 247 -7.41 -10.66 4.36
C ILE A 247 -8.44 -10.77 5.48
N GLY A 248 -9.73 -10.88 5.14
CA GLY A 248 -10.79 -11.13 6.11
C GLY A 248 -10.63 -12.50 6.78
N LYS A 249 -10.41 -13.55 5.99
CA LYS A 249 -10.19 -14.91 6.53
C LYS A 249 -8.98 -15.01 7.45
N VAL A 250 -7.84 -14.46 7.06
CA VAL A 250 -6.60 -14.53 7.84
C VAL A 250 -6.76 -13.78 9.15
N VAL A 251 -7.34 -12.57 9.09
CA VAL A 251 -7.60 -11.75 10.28
C VAL A 251 -8.59 -12.42 11.23
N GLU A 252 -9.62 -13.10 10.71
CA GLU A 252 -10.58 -13.89 11.50
C GLU A 252 -10.03 -15.23 12.01
N GLY A 253 -8.87 -15.68 11.50
CA GLY A 253 -8.29 -16.99 11.82
C GLY A 253 -9.01 -18.17 11.16
N ARG A 254 -9.62 -17.94 10.00
CA ARG A 254 -10.35 -18.93 9.19
C ARG A 254 -9.65 -19.27 7.86
N ALA A 255 -8.41 -18.83 7.71
CA ALA A 255 -7.60 -19.04 6.51
C ALA A 255 -6.83 -20.35 6.57
#